data_AF-A0A0M0BX77-F1
#
_entry.id   AF-A0A0M0BX77-F1
#
_cell.length_a   1.000
_cell.length_b   1.000
_cell.length_c   1.000
_cell.angle_alpha   90.00
_cell.angle_beta   90.00
_cell.angle_gamma   90.00
#
_symmetry.space_group_name_H-M   'P 1'
#
loop_
_entity.id
_entity.type
_entity.pdbx_description
1 polymer ?
#
loop_
_entity_poly.entity_id
_entity_poly.type
_entity_poly.pdbx_seq_one_letter_code
_entity_poly.pdbx_strand_id
1 'polypeptide(L)'
;MLLECGKTKKAEFEPADSLHNQWLEFSKIHDLNKDIKILSQILNDPSYIARNEQEILNTLYDATLIVLDSALELDKEQKTRAQYFSYNLCECDACQKQCGAHINKKGQIRISKKAFQNTLKQSGSSPPGLLELMYIILYEVLHGIFLELDGEAITERTQQVWKSGMNELAEEEL
;
A
#
# COMPACT_ATOMS: atom_id res chain seq x y z
N MET A 1 8.67 -1.73 -26.60
CA MET A 1 9.75 -1.33 -25.69
C MET A 1 9.10 -0.56 -24.55
N LEU A 2 8.80 -1.22 -23.42
CA LEU A 2 8.22 -0.54 -22.26
C LEU A 2 9.29 0.43 -21.73
N LEU A 3 8.99 1.73 -21.70
CA LEU A 3 9.86 2.74 -21.10
C LEU A 3 10.17 2.31 -19.66
N GLU A 4 11.44 2.06 -19.36
CA GLU A 4 11.86 1.73 -18.01
C GLU A 4 11.47 2.86 -17.05
N CYS A 5 10.80 2.51 -15.95
CA CYS A 5 10.54 3.43 -14.85
C CYS A 5 11.85 4.10 -14.37
N GLY A 6 13.01 3.46 -14.59
CA GLY A 6 14.33 3.98 -14.23
C GLY A 6 14.74 5.31 -14.88
N LYS A 7 14.01 5.80 -15.89
CA LYS A 7 14.27 7.11 -16.50
C LYS A 7 13.60 8.29 -15.78
N THR A 8 12.73 8.05 -14.79
CA THR A 8 12.16 9.14 -13.99
C THR A 8 13.12 9.52 -12.86
N LYS A 9 13.95 10.55 -13.08
CA LYS A 9 14.77 11.18 -12.03
C LYS A 9 13.90 11.49 -10.80
N LYS A 10 14.30 11.05 -9.60
CA LYS A 10 13.63 11.12 -8.27
C LYS A 10 12.32 10.33 -8.10
N ALA A 11 12.40 9.02 -8.17
CA ALA A 11 11.47 8.16 -7.45
C ALA A 11 12.34 7.03 -6.92
N GLU A 12 12.57 7.02 -5.61
CA GLU A 12 13.43 6.03 -4.98
C GLU A 12 12.74 4.68 -5.17
N PHE A 13 13.45 3.76 -5.83
CA PHE A 13 12.92 2.43 -6.05
C PHE A 13 12.95 1.72 -4.71
N GLU A 14 11.78 1.36 -4.19
CA GLU A 14 11.74 0.58 -2.96
C GLU A 14 11.98 -0.89 -3.28
N PRO A 15 13.06 -1.51 -2.75
CA PRO A 15 13.31 -2.92 -2.96
C PRO A 15 12.19 -3.76 -2.35
N ALA A 16 11.76 -4.82 -3.05
CA ALA A 16 10.72 -5.70 -2.55
C ALA A 16 11.06 -6.30 -1.18
N ASP A 17 12.33 -6.68 -0.98
CA ASP A 17 12.81 -7.23 0.30
C ASP A 17 12.77 -6.19 1.43
N SER A 18 13.02 -4.91 1.13
CA SER A 18 12.95 -3.82 2.12
C SER A 18 11.51 -3.61 2.58
N LEU A 19 10.58 -3.48 1.63
CA LEU A 19 9.15 -3.33 1.90
C LEU A 19 8.59 -4.51 2.68
N HIS A 20 8.97 -5.74 2.31
CA HIS A 20 8.59 -6.95 3.03
C HIS A 20 9.13 -6.94 4.47
N ASN A 21 10.40 -6.56 4.67
CA ASN A 21 10.98 -6.48 6.02
C ASN A 21 10.29 -5.43 6.90
N GLN A 22 9.97 -4.25 6.35
CA GLN A 22 9.21 -3.23 7.07
C GLN A 22 7.83 -3.74 7.51
N TRP A 23 7.13 -4.46 6.63
CA TRP A 23 5.88 -5.14 6.97
C TRP A 23 6.08 -6.19 8.07
N LEU A 24 7.12 -7.04 7.97
CA LEU A 24 7.42 -8.05 8.98
C LEU A 24 7.74 -7.42 10.35
N GLU A 25 8.43 -6.28 10.39
CA GLU A 25 8.71 -5.56 11.63
C GLU A 25 7.43 -4.98 12.23
N PHE A 26 6.60 -4.33 11.42
CA PHE A 26 5.31 -3.80 11.84
C PHE A 26 4.36 -4.88 12.37
N SER A 27 4.19 -5.96 11.60
CA SER A 27 3.28 -7.06 11.92
C SER A 27 3.64 -7.83 13.19
N LYS A 28 4.91 -7.82 13.62
CA LYS A 28 5.35 -8.45 14.88
C LYS A 28 4.90 -7.69 16.11
N ILE A 29 4.71 -6.37 16.00
CA ILE A 29 4.43 -5.47 17.13
C ILE A 29 3.01 -4.90 17.09
N HIS A 30 2.24 -5.21 16.04
CA HIS A 30 0.89 -4.70 15.81
C HIS A 30 -0.12 -5.85 15.77
N ASP A 31 -1.29 -5.67 16.38
CA ASP A 31 -2.32 -6.70 16.45
C ASP A 31 -3.11 -6.80 15.14
N LEU A 32 -2.56 -7.56 14.20
CA LEU A 32 -3.19 -7.77 12.88
C LEU A 32 -4.58 -8.43 12.96
N ASN A 33 -4.92 -9.16 14.02
CA ASN A 33 -6.24 -9.79 14.12
C ASN A 33 -7.34 -8.74 14.30
N LYS A 34 -7.04 -7.64 15.01
CA LYS A 34 -7.95 -6.49 15.13
C LYS A 34 -8.16 -5.84 13.77
N ASP A 35 -7.09 -5.58 13.03
CA ASP A 35 -7.15 -4.98 11.71
C ASP A 35 -7.92 -5.85 10.71
N ILE A 36 -7.70 -7.17 10.72
CA ILE A 36 -8.43 -8.12 9.87
C ILE A 36 -9.92 -8.00 10.12
N LYS A 37 -10.37 -7.86 11.36
CA LYS A 37 -11.80 -7.74 11.68
C LYS A 37 -12.40 -6.48 11.05
N ILE A 38 -11.76 -5.33 11.23
CA ILE A 38 -12.19 -4.03 10.68
C ILE A 38 -12.18 -4.09 9.15
N LEU A 39 -11.04 -4.50 8.59
CA LEU A 39 -10.87 -4.60 7.15
C LEU A 39 -11.75 -5.67 6.53
N SER A 40 -12.17 -6.70 7.26
CA SER A 40 -13.14 -7.66 6.74
C SER A 40 -14.47 -6.97 6.41
N GLN A 41 -14.87 -5.91 7.12
CA GLN A 41 -16.08 -5.16 6.79
C GLN A 41 -15.88 -4.31 5.52
N ILE A 42 -14.67 -3.78 5.32
CA ILE A 42 -14.30 -2.94 4.16
C ILE A 42 -14.03 -3.79 2.91
N LEU A 43 -13.42 -4.97 3.09
CA LEU A 43 -12.95 -5.85 2.03
C LEU A 43 -13.96 -6.97 1.69
N ASN A 44 -14.88 -7.37 2.58
CA ASN A 44 -15.89 -8.42 2.32
C ASN A 44 -17.06 -7.93 1.45
N ASP A 45 -16.77 -7.36 0.29
CA ASP A 45 -17.74 -7.36 -0.79
C ASP A 45 -17.86 -8.81 -1.33
N PRO A 46 -19.06 -9.42 -1.31
CA PRO A 46 -19.28 -10.82 -1.71
C PRO A 46 -18.89 -11.16 -3.16
N SER A 47 -18.47 -10.18 -3.96
CA SER A 47 -17.86 -10.38 -5.30
C SER A 47 -16.39 -10.85 -5.27
N TYR A 48 -15.76 -11.04 -4.11
CA TYR A 48 -14.32 -11.34 -3.98
C TYR A 48 -13.85 -12.69 -4.54
N ILE A 49 -14.76 -13.65 -4.74
CA ILE A 49 -14.41 -15.05 -5.07
C ILE A 49 -13.86 -15.20 -6.52
N ALA A 50 -13.89 -14.14 -7.35
CA ALA A 50 -13.44 -14.18 -8.74
C ALA A 50 -12.58 -12.97 -9.18
N ARG A 51 -11.99 -12.20 -8.25
CA ARG A 51 -11.26 -10.97 -8.61
C ARG A 51 -9.93 -11.28 -9.33
N ASN A 52 -9.75 -10.72 -10.52
CA ASN A 52 -8.45 -10.70 -11.19
C ASN A 52 -7.48 -9.75 -10.46
N GLU A 53 -6.19 -9.79 -10.79
CA GLU A 53 -5.16 -9.02 -10.08
C GLU A 53 -5.43 -7.51 -10.04
N GLN A 54 -6.03 -6.95 -11.08
CA GLN A 54 -6.38 -5.54 -11.13
C GLN A 54 -7.55 -5.22 -10.20
N GLU A 55 -8.55 -6.09 -10.11
CA GLU A 55 -9.66 -5.93 -9.17
C GLU A 55 -9.20 -6.02 -7.72
N ILE A 56 -8.25 -6.93 -7.42
CA ILE A 56 -7.60 -6.99 -6.11
C ILE A 56 -6.87 -5.67 -5.83
N LEU A 57 -6.04 -5.19 -6.76
CA LEU A 57 -5.31 -3.94 -6.58
C LEU A 57 -6.24 -2.75 -6.35
N ASN A 58 -7.31 -2.61 -7.13
CA ASN A 58 -8.29 -1.53 -6.97
C ASN A 58 -8.87 -1.54 -5.55
N THR A 59 -9.26 -2.72 -5.08
CA THR A 59 -9.84 -2.88 -3.76
C THR A 59 -8.88 -2.50 -2.64
N LEU A 60 -7.63 -2.94 -2.74
CA LEU A 60 -6.61 -2.61 -1.76
C LEU A 60 -6.32 -1.11 -1.75
N TYR A 61 -6.33 -0.47 -2.93
CA TYR A 61 -6.16 0.98 -3.02
C TYR A 61 -7.33 1.73 -2.38
N ASP A 62 -8.57 1.34 -2.67
CA ASP A 62 -9.75 1.95 -2.08
C ASP A 62 -9.78 1.80 -0.56
N ALA A 63 -9.46 0.60 -0.05
CA ALA A 63 -9.32 0.36 1.39
C ALA A 63 -8.19 1.18 2.01
N THR A 64 -7.07 1.37 1.30
CA THR A 64 -5.98 2.24 1.74
C THR A 64 -6.45 3.69 1.89
N LEU A 65 -7.24 4.19 0.93
CA LEU A 65 -7.79 5.54 1.01
C LEU A 65 -8.76 5.71 2.19
N ILE A 66 -9.56 4.69 2.50
CA ILE A 66 -10.46 4.72 3.67
C ILE A 66 -9.66 4.84 4.98
N VAL A 67 -8.61 4.03 5.14
CA VAL A 67 -7.71 4.11 6.31
C VAL A 67 -7.03 5.48 6.39
N LEU A 68 -6.54 5.99 5.25
CA LEU A 68 -5.89 7.29 5.16
C LEU A 68 -6.84 8.44 5.51
N ASP A 69 -8.08 8.40 5.03
CA ASP A 69 -9.09 9.44 5.29
C ASP A 69 -9.52 9.47 6.75
N SER A 70 -9.47 8.31 7.43
CA SER A 70 -9.77 8.18 8.85
C SER A 70 -8.63 8.65 9.76
N ALA A 71 -7.38 8.63 9.29
CA ALA A 71 -6.22 9.01 10.10
C ALA A 71 -6.24 10.50 10.51
N LEU A 72 -5.95 10.77 11.79
CA LEU A 72 -6.05 12.12 12.37
C LEU A 72 -4.83 12.99 12.09
N GLU A 73 -3.68 12.38 11.79
CA GLU A 73 -2.40 13.07 11.59
C GLU A 73 -2.27 13.69 10.19
N LEU A 74 -3.23 13.43 9.31
CA LEU A 74 -3.25 13.97 7.95
C LEU A 74 -4.27 15.10 7.84
N ASP A 75 -3.81 16.22 7.29
CA ASP A 75 -4.70 17.33 6.99
C ASP A 75 -5.53 17.08 5.73
N LYS A 76 -6.50 17.97 5.49
CA LYS A 76 -7.40 17.87 4.33
C LYS A 76 -6.65 17.92 2.99
N GLU A 77 -5.59 18.71 2.88
CA GLU A 77 -4.82 18.85 1.64
C GLU A 77 -4.09 17.54 1.33
N GLN A 78 -3.47 16.93 2.34
CA GLN A 78 -2.78 15.64 2.24
C GLN A 78 -3.74 14.51 1.86
N LYS A 79 -4.91 14.43 2.52
CA LYS A 79 -5.97 13.47 2.18
C LYS A 79 -6.48 13.65 0.76
N THR A 80 -6.71 14.90 0.35
CA THR A 80 -7.14 15.24 -1.00
C THR A 80 -6.09 14.87 -2.04
N ARG A 81 -4.80 15.06 -1.74
CA ARG A 81 -3.69 14.72 -2.64
C ARG A 81 -3.62 13.21 -2.92
N ALA A 82 -3.87 12.36 -1.92
CA ALA A 82 -3.90 10.91 -2.09
C ALA A 82 -4.91 10.46 -3.17
N GLN A 83 -6.06 11.14 -3.26
CA GLN A 83 -7.13 10.83 -4.20
C GLN A 83 -6.75 11.09 -5.67
N TYR A 84 -5.72 11.92 -5.92
CA TYR A 84 -5.26 12.25 -7.27
C TYR A 84 -4.16 11.33 -7.80
N PHE A 85 -3.62 10.43 -6.98
CA PHE A 85 -2.63 9.48 -7.47
C PHE A 85 -3.28 8.40 -8.33
N SER A 86 -2.58 8.04 -9.40
CA SER A 86 -2.94 6.90 -10.24
C SER A 86 -2.11 5.69 -9.83
N TYR A 87 -2.65 4.48 -9.99
CA TYR A 87 -1.98 3.25 -9.61
C TYR A 87 -2.18 2.15 -10.65
N ASN A 88 -1.19 1.25 -10.78
CA ASN A 88 -1.29 0.05 -11.62
C ASN A 88 -0.19 -0.97 -11.30
N LEU A 89 -0.41 -2.20 -11.75
CA LEU A 89 0.65 -3.22 -11.79
C LEU A 89 1.67 -2.90 -12.89
N CYS A 90 2.95 -2.96 -12.56
CA CYS A 90 4.07 -2.67 -13.44
C CYS A 90 4.81 -3.94 -13.84
N GLU A 91 5.09 -4.08 -15.14
CA GLU A 91 5.81 -5.22 -15.73
C GLU A 91 7.18 -4.84 -16.31
N CYS A 92 7.68 -3.62 -16.04
CA CYS A 92 9.00 -3.23 -16.57
C CYS A 92 10.14 -4.02 -15.92
N ASP A 93 11.24 -4.21 -16.65
CA ASP A 93 12.39 -5.02 -16.21
C ASP A 93 12.93 -4.63 -14.83
N ALA A 94 12.97 -3.34 -14.52
CA ALA A 94 13.43 -2.85 -13.21
C ALA A 94 12.51 -3.33 -12.06
N CYS A 95 11.19 -3.24 -12.26
CA CYS A 95 10.19 -3.74 -11.31
C CYS A 95 10.24 -5.27 -11.18
N GLN A 96 10.45 -6.01 -12.28
CA GLN A 96 10.46 -7.47 -12.22
C GLN A 96 11.72 -8.05 -11.56
N LYS A 97 12.79 -7.26 -11.40
CA LYS A 97 14.05 -7.69 -10.80
C LYS A 97 14.09 -7.44 -9.29
N GLN A 98 14.01 -6.16 -8.90
CA GLN A 98 14.37 -5.74 -7.53
C GLN A 98 13.34 -4.86 -6.84
N CYS A 99 12.51 -4.14 -7.59
CA CYS A 99 11.56 -3.19 -7.01
C CYS A 99 10.24 -3.87 -6.60
N GLY A 100 9.75 -3.56 -5.40
CA GLY A 100 8.44 -4.00 -4.91
C GLY A 100 7.36 -3.01 -5.33
N ALA A 101 7.54 -1.73 -5.01
CA ALA A 101 6.71 -0.63 -5.47
C ALA A 101 7.55 0.64 -5.63
N HIS A 102 6.97 1.69 -6.23
CA HIS A 102 7.49 3.06 -6.21
C HIS A 102 6.41 4.03 -6.69
N ILE A 103 6.49 5.29 -6.27
CA ILE A 103 5.72 6.40 -6.83
C ILE A 103 6.59 7.30 -7.70
N ASN A 104 6.15 7.60 -8.93
CA ASN A 104 6.88 8.53 -9.78
C ASN A 104 6.48 10.00 -9.55
N LYS A 105 7.27 10.93 -10.10
CA LYS A 105 7.02 12.39 -10.05
C LYS A 105 5.65 12.86 -10.54
N LYS A 106 4.93 12.04 -11.30
CA LYS A 106 3.58 12.35 -11.79
C LYS A 106 2.49 11.83 -10.84
N GLY A 107 2.85 11.35 -9.65
CA GLY A 107 1.91 10.74 -8.72
C GLY A 107 1.39 9.39 -9.22
N GLN A 108 2.21 8.62 -9.94
CA GLN A 108 1.83 7.28 -10.39
C GLN A 108 2.51 6.23 -9.51
N ILE A 109 1.71 5.54 -8.71
CA ILE A 109 2.12 4.42 -7.87
C ILE A 109 2.19 3.16 -8.74
N ARG A 110 3.34 2.51 -8.74
CA ARG A 110 3.64 1.37 -9.61
C ARG A 110 4.03 0.19 -8.72
N ILE A 111 3.15 -0.78 -8.58
CA ILE A 111 3.44 -2.01 -7.84
C ILE A 111 4.00 -3.04 -8.82
N SER A 112 5.14 -3.65 -8.50
CA SER A 112 5.70 -4.71 -9.33
C SER A 112 4.75 -5.89 -9.39
N LYS A 113 4.38 -6.30 -10.61
CA LYS A 113 3.50 -7.45 -10.81
C LYS A 113 4.06 -8.74 -10.20
N LYS A 114 5.36 -9.00 -10.34
CA LYS A 114 6.02 -10.14 -9.71
C LYS A 114 5.96 -10.08 -8.19
N ALA A 115 6.24 -8.92 -7.58
CA ALA A 115 6.16 -8.77 -6.13
C ALA A 115 4.73 -9.00 -5.65
N PHE A 116 3.75 -8.36 -6.29
CA PHE A 116 2.32 -8.52 -6.02
C PHE A 116 1.89 -10.00 -6.04
N GLN A 117 2.21 -10.71 -7.13
CA GLN A 117 1.90 -12.13 -7.26
C GLN A 117 2.60 -13.00 -6.21
N ASN A 118 3.84 -12.69 -5.88
CA ASN A 118 4.60 -13.42 -4.87
C ASN A 118 3.98 -13.24 -3.49
N THR A 119 3.63 -12.02 -3.09
CA THR A 119 2.97 -11.73 -1.81
C THR A 119 1.62 -12.43 -1.72
N LEU A 120 0.81 -12.43 -2.79
CA LEU A 120 -0.45 -13.19 -2.82
C LEU A 120 -0.24 -14.70 -2.68
N LYS A 121 0.78 -15.28 -3.35
CA LYS A 121 1.06 -16.73 -3.32
C LYS A 121 1.67 -17.21 -2.02
N GLN A 122 2.56 -16.42 -1.41
CA GLN A 122 3.17 -16.73 -0.11
C GLN A 122 2.12 -16.87 0.99
N SER A 123 0.95 -16.26 0.80
CA SER A 123 -0.13 -16.20 1.78
C SER A 123 -1.06 -17.40 1.80
N GLY A 124 -0.83 -18.44 0.99
CA GLY A 124 -1.39 -19.79 1.14
C GLY A 124 -2.90 -19.95 1.35
N SER A 125 -3.73 -18.92 1.13
CA SER A 125 -5.12 -18.70 1.61
C SER A 125 -5.25 -18.08 3.02
N SER A 126 -4.93 -16.78 3.18
CA SER A 126 -5.35 -15.95 4.35
C SER A 126 -4.99 -14.45 4.21
N PRO A 127 -5.61 -13.56 5.02
CA PRO A 127 -5.49 -12.09 4.97
C PRO A 127 -4.09 -11.44 4.94
N PRO A 128 -3.01 -12.02 5.53
CA PRO A 128 -1.75 -11.31 5.73
C PRO A 128 -1.10 -10.71 4.47
N GLY A 129 -1.12 -11.40 3.32
CA GLY A 129 -0.56 -10.83 2.09
C GLY A 129 -1.37 -9.69 1.51
N LEU A 130 -2.70 -9.69 1.71
CA LEU A 130 -3.53 -8.54 1.32
C LEU A 130 -3.20 -7.33 2.20
N LEU A 131 -3.00 -7.55 3.50
CA LEU A 131 -2.58 -6.49 4.43
C LEU A 131 -1.19 -5.96 4.10
N GLU A 132 -0.24 -6.84 3.79
CA GLU A 132 1.10 -6.45 3.35
C GLU A 132 1.03 -5.57 2.10
N LEU A 133 0.26 -5.98 1.09
CA LEU A 133 0.08 -5.18 -0.13
C LEU A 133 -0.58 -3.84 0.17
N MET A 134 -1.57 -3.80 1.07
CA MET A 134 -2.22 -2.56 1.48
C MET A 134 -1.25 -1.64 2.23
N TYR A 135 -0.40 -2.19 3.10
CA TYR A 135 0.66 -1.47 3.81
C TYR A 135 1.67 -0.86 2.82
N ILE A 136 2.09 -1.63 1.81
CA ILE A 136 2.98 -1.17 0.74
C ILE A 136 2.32 -0.04 -0.08
N ILE A 137 1.03 -0.17 -0.41
CA ILE A 137 0.31 0.88 -1.12
C ILE A 137 0.24 2.16 -0.26
N LEU A 138 -0.06 2.03 1.04
CA LEU A 138 -0.08 3.16 1.96
C LEU A 138 1.28 3.86 2.05
N TYR A 139 2.36 3.09 2.13
CA TYR A 139 3.73 3.60 2.12
C TYR A 139 3.98 4.49 0.88
N GLU A 140 3.64 4.00 -0.31
CA GLU A 140 3.85 4.74 -1.56
C GLU A 140 2.95 5.98 -1.68
N VAL A 141 1.72 5.91 -1.17
CA VAL A 141 0.83 7.07 -1.10
C VAL A 141 1.45 8.15 -0.20
N LEU A 142 1.93 7.77 0.99
CA LEU A 142 2.56 8.71 1.92
C LEU A 142 3.87 9.26 1.37
N HIS A 143 4.68 8.42 0.72
CA HIS A 143 5.87 8.89 0.00
C HIS A 143 5.49 9.92 -1.08
N GLY A 144 4.35 9.73 -1.75
CA GLY A 144 3.81 10.66 -2.72
C GLY A 144 3.34 11.99 -2.13
N ILE A 145 2.76 11.97 -0.93
CA ILE A 145 2.30 13.15 -0.21
C ILE A 145 3.51 13.95 0.31
N PHE A 146 4.46 13.27 0.94
CA PHE A 146 5.62 13.84 1.62
C PHE A 146 6.92 13.57 0.84
N LEU A 147 7.08 14.24 -0.30
CA LEU A 147 8.20 14.03 -1.23
C LEU A 147 9.58 14.44 -0.66
N GLU A 148 9.58 15.17 0.45
CA GLU A 148 10.75 15.68 1.15
C GLU A 148 11.28 14.72 2.23
N LEU A 149 10.47 13.75 2.65
CA LEU A 149 10.86 12.77 3.66
C LEU A 149 11.67 11.64 3.02
N ASP A 150 12.58 11.06 3.81
CA ASP A 150 13.30 9.85 3.45
C ASP A 150 12.47 8.59 3.78
N GLY A 151 12.93 7.43 3.31
CA GLY A 151 12.20 6.17 3.48
C GLY A 151 11.99 5.75 4.95
N GLU A 152 12.89 6.14 5.88
CA GLU A 152 12.72 5.84 7.30
C GLU A 152 11.56 6.67 7.88
N ALA A 153 11.54 7.97 7.62
CA ALA A 153 10.45 8.85 8.04
C ALA A 153 9.11 8.47 7.38
N ILE A 154 9.11 8.01 6.12
CA ILE A 154 7.90 7.47 5.48
C ILE A 154 7.46 6.18 6.16
N THR A 155 8.38 5.29 6.53
CA THR A 155 8.06 4.04 7.25
C THR A 155 7.36 4.35 8.58
N GLU A 156 7.93 5.22 9.40
CA GLU A 156 7.34 5.62 10.69
C GLU A 156 5.94 6.21 10.50
N ARG A 157 5.79 7.11 9.53
CA ARG A 157 4.52 7.75 9.23
C ARG A 157 3.48 6.76 8.70
N THR A 158 3.90 5.77 7.91
CA THR A 158 3.04 4.68 7.43
C THR A 158 2.45 3.91 8.61
N GLN A 159 3.28 3.55 9.59
CA GLN A 159 2.81 2.86 10.79
C GLN A 159 1.88 3.72 11.65
N GLN A 160 2.17 5.02 11.78
CA GLN A 160 1.30 5.95 12.52
C GLN A 160 -0.07 6.10 11.86
N VAL A 161 -0.10 6.41 10.56
CA VAL A 161 -1.33 6.59 9.78
C VAL A 161 -2.15 5.29 9.78
N TRP A 162 -1.50 4.14 9.62
CA TRP A 162 -2.19 2.85 9.72
C TRP A 162 -2.85 2.67 11.10
N LYS A 163 -2.08 2.86 12.18
CA LYS A 163 -2.60 2.68 13.55
C LYS A 163 -3.74 3.64 13.87
N SER A 164 -3.58 4.93 13.56
CA SER A 164 -4.64 5.92 13.81
C SER A 164 -5.87 5.61 12.96
N GLY A 165 -5.72 5.43 11.66
CA GLY A 165 -6.84 5.14 10.76
C GLY A 165 -7.61 3.88 11.17
N MET A 166 -6.92 2.78 11.52
CA MET A 166 -7.58 1.57 12.01
C MET A 166 -8.28 1.77 13.36
N ASN A 167 -7.73 2.59 14.25
CA ASN A 167 -8.37 2.86 15.53
C ASN A 167 -9.64 3.69 15.36
N GLU A 168 -9.61 4.75 14.55
CA GLU A 168 -10.80 5.57 14.27
C GLU A 168 -11.89 4.72 13.59
N LEU A 169 -11.53 3.92 12.58
CA LEU A 169 -12.48 2.99 11.93
C LEU A 169 -13.09 1.96 12.89
N ALA A 170 -12.37 1.57 13.95
CA ALA A 170 -12.91 0.67 14.96
C ALA A 170 -13.89 1.38 15.91
N GLU A 171 -13.71 2.68 16.14
CA GLU A 171 -14.58 3.50 17.00
C GLU A 171 -15.86 3.93 16.28
N GLU A 172 -15.82 4.09 14.96
CA GLU A 172 -16.98 4.46 14.13
C GLU A 172 -18.07 3.38 14.02
N GLU A 173 -17.85 2.17 14.58
CA GLU A 173 -18.76 1.02 14.48
C GLU A 173 -19.35 0.83 13.06
N LEU A 174 -18.49 0.62 12.06
CA LEU A 174 -18.92 0.19 10.71
C LEU A 174 -19.90 -1.01 10.75
#